data_AF-A0A552PJX4-F1
#
_entry.id   AF-A0A552PJX4-F1
#
_cell.length_a   1.000
_cell.length_b   1.000
_cell.length_c   1.000
_cell.angle_alpha   90.00
_cell.angle_beta   90.00
_cell.angle_gamma   90.00
#
_symmetry.space_group_name_H-M   'P 1'
#
loop_
_entity.id
_entity.type
_entity.pdbx_description
1 polymer ?
#
loop_
_entity_poly.entity_id
_entity_poly.type
_entity_poly.pdbx_seq_one_letter_code
_entity_poly.pdbx_strand_id
1 'polypeptide(L)'
;MGILFNFYLPYKDKSGNNLSAFDQALAIIAEAQKLISIGSPGVAITYSANYAQTVTIHRTYESGHWNTNTSGANQAAVMQAMESLMGGKYSTLQRRLQIAPITTMTYSDYGGRTHQQVVESDLEYIKFLLDQGWDVLAWQNQSSIPGYAIGGGIATLPREINTLIQTTLAKYAIDYASDALSEQQFSF
;
A
#
# COMPACT_ATOMS: atom_id res chain seq x y z
N MET A 1 15.59 6.36 7.57
CA MET A 1 14.41 6.67 6.73
C MET A 1 13.89 5.37 6.13
N GLY A 2 12.61 5.28 5.74
CA GLY A 2 12.03 4.04 5.18
C GLY A 2 12.27 3.92 3.67
N ILE A 3 11.98 2.75 3.10
CA ILE A 3 12.16 2.48 1.66
C ILE A 3 10.81 2.18 1.00
N LEU A 4 10.59 2.75 -0.18
CA LEU A 4 9.49 2.33 -1.06
C LEU A 4 9.97 1.25 -2.03
N PHE A 5 9.46 0.03 -1.86
CA PHE A 5 9.79 -1.13 -2.69
C PHE A 5 8.78 -1.30 -3.83
N ASN A 6 9.29 -1.52 -5.04
CA ASN A 6 8.48 -2.07 -6.12
C ASN A 6 8.15 -3.53 -5.79
N PHE A 7 6.94 -3.76 -5.28
CA PHE A 7 6.53 -5.07 -4.76
C PHE A 7 5.64 -5.81 -5.76
N TYR A 8 6.21 -6.79 -6.44
CA TYR A 8 5.46 -7.60 -7.40
C TYR A 8 4.54 -8.61 -6.69
N LEU A 9 3.25 -8.35 -6.76
CA LEU A 9 2.19 -9.19 -6.21
C LEU A 9 1.16 -9.51 -7.31
N PRO A 10 1.34 -10.63 -8.05
CA PRO A 10 0.48 -10.97 -9.17
C PRO A 10 -0.89 -11.49 -8.73
N TYR A 11 -1.89 -11.36 -9.60
CA TYR A 11 -3.21 -11.97 -9.42
C TYR A 11 -3.37 -13.27 -10.24
N LYS A 12 -2.36 -13.67 -11.01
CA LYS A 12 -2.30 -14.93 -11.75
C LYS A 12 -0.94 -15.59 -11.60
N ASP A 13 -0.92 -16.93 -11.62
CA ASP A 13 0.31 -17.70 -11.72
C ASP A 13 0.86 -17.72 -13.16
N LYS A 14 2.02 -18.36 -13.36
CA LYS A 14 2.65 -18.50 -14.68
C LYS A 14 1.82 -19.34 -15.67
N SER A 15 0.90 -20.15 -15.16
CA SER A 15 -0.02 -20.97 -15.95
C SER A 15 -1.32 -20.23 -16.28
N GLY A 16 -1.49 -19.00 -15.80
CA GLY A 16 -2.67 -18.17 -16.01
C GLY A 16 -3.81 -18.39 -15.02
N ASN A 17 -3.63 -19.24 -14.00
CA ASN A 17 -4.64 -19.48 -12.97
C ASN A 17 -4.69 -18.30 -12.00
N ASN A 18 -5.88 -17.93 -11.54
CA ASN A 18 -6.02 -16.87 -10.55
C ASN A 18 -5.41 -17.30 -9.21
N LEU A 19 -4.60 -16.41 -8.63
CA LEU A 19 -4.11 -16.58 -7.27
C LEU A 19 -5.19 -16.22 -6.28
N SER A 20 -5.26 -16.96 -5.16
CA SER A 20 -6.22 -16.64 -4.11
C SER A 20 -5.83 -15.34 -3.41
N ALA A 21 -6.83 -14.67 -2.80
CA ALA A 21 -6.55 -13.49 -1.98
C ALA A 21 -5.71 -13.84 -0.75
N PHE A 22 -5.87 -15.06 -0.24
CA PHE A 22 -5.12 -15.59 0.90
C PHE A 22 -3.63 -15.78 0.57
N ASP A 23 -3.31 -16.34 -0.59
CA ASP A 23 -1.91 -16.52 -1.01
C ASP A 23 -1.21 -15.18 -1.25
N GLN A 24 -1.94 -14.22 -1.83
CA GLN A 24 -1.43 -12.85 -1.98
C GLN A 24 -1.20 -12.18 -0.62
N ALA A 25 -2.11 -12.35 0.34
CA ALA A 25 -1.95 -11.83 1.70
C ALA A 25 -0.77 -12.47 2.44
N LEU A 26 -0.52 -13.77 2.25
CA LEU A 26 0.65 -14.45 2.80
C LEU A 26 1.96 -13.90 2.22
N ALA A 27 1.99 -13.54 0.93
CA ALA A 27 3.17 -12.91 0.33
C ALA A 27 3.46 -11.54 0.94
N ILE A 28 2.42 -10.73 1.20
CA ILE A 28 2.57 -9.43 1.90
C ILE A 28 3.12 -9.66 3.32
N ILE A 29 2.53 -10.60 4.07
CA ILE A 29 2.96 -10.92 5.44
C ILE A 29 4.41 -11.42 5.47
N ALA A 30 4.80 -12.28 4.53
CA ALA A 30 6.16 -12.81 4.47
C ALA A 30 7.18 -11.70 4.24
N GLU A 31 6.92 -10.78 3.30
CA GLU A 31 7.82 -9.65 3.06
C GLU A 31 7.84 -8.69 4.25
N ALA A 32 6.67 -8.43 4.87
CA ALA A 32 6.60 -7.59 6.06
C ALA A 32 7.42 -8.16 7.22
N GLN A 33 7.33 -9.48 7.48
CA GLN A 33 8.14 -10.15 8.50
C GLN A 33 9.64 -10.05 8.22
N LYS A 34 10.05 -10.19 6.96
CA LYS A 34 11.44 -10.04 6.54
C LYS A 34 11.96 -8.61 6.79
N LEU A 35 11.21 -7.59 6.39
CA LEU A 35 11.62 -6.20 6.59
C LEU A 35 11.67 -5.83 8.09
N ILE A 36 10.68 -6.29 8.85
CA ILE A 36 10.63 -6.10 10.30
C ILE A 36 11.80 -6.79 11.01
N SER A 37 12.22 -7.98 10.57
CA SER A 37 13.31 -8.72 11.21
C SER A 37 14.68 -8.08 10.98
N ILE A 38 14.85 -7.32 9.90
CA ILE A 38 16.08 -6.56 9.60
C ILE A 38 16.06 -5.13 10.14
N GLY A 39 15.01 -4.74 10.88
CA GLY A 39 14.98 -3.49 11.65
C GLY A 39 13.89 -2.50 11.28
N SER A 40 13.04 -2.79 10.29
CA SER A 40 11.95 -1.90 9.91
C SER A 40 10.97 -1.67 11.08
N PRO A 41 10.66 -0.43 11.48
CA PRO A 41 9.71 -0.15 12.55
C PRO A 41 8.30 -0.65 12.20
N GLY A 42 7.93 -0.58 10.92
CA GLY A 42 6.69 -1.10 10.38
C GLY A 42 6.68 -1.07 8.85
N VAL A 43 5.72 -1.76 8.27
CA VAL A 43 5.56 -1.95 6.82
C VAL A 43 4.15 -1.55 6.42
N ALA A 44 4.00 -0.91 5.26
CA ALA A 44 2.69 -0.64 4.67
C ALA A 44 2.59 -1.20 3.26
N ILE A 45 1.38 -1.57 2.82
CA ILE A 45 1.09 -2.00 1.43
C ILE A 45 0.14 -1.01 0.78
N THR A 46 0.49 -0.52 -0.42
CA THR A 46 -0.39 0.37 -1.17
C THR A 46 -1.66 -0.35 -1.62
N TYR A 47 -2.81 0.30 -1.51
CA TYR A 47 -4.13 -0.29 -1.82
C TYR A 47 -5.00 0.68 -2.62
N SER A 48 -5.58 0.22 -3.73
CA SER A 48 -6.57 0.97 -4.50
C SER A 48 -7.91 0.97 -3.73
N ALA A 49 -8.17 2.06 -3.03
CA ALA A 49 -9.33 2.22 -2.16
C ALA A 49 -10.42 3.08 -2.80
N ASN A 50 -11.63 2.92 -2.28
CA ASN A 50 -12.69 3.90 -2.44
C ASN A 50 -12.63 4.94 -1.29
N TYR A 51 -13.26 6.11 -1.43
CA TYR A 51 -13.07 7.20 -0.47
C TYR A 51 -13.53 6.84 0.95
N ALA A 52 -14.65 6.13 1.09
CA ALA A 52 -15.15 5.70 2.39
C ALA A 52 -14.18 4.71 3.07
N GLN A 53 -13.56 3.83 2.30
CA GLN A 53 -12.52 2.92 2.80
C GLN A 53 -11.28 3.70 3.25
N THR A 54 -10.79 4.65 2.44
CA THR A 54 -9.66 5.52 2.80
C THR A 54 -9.90 6.21 4.14
N VAL A 55 -11.05 6.87 4.30
CA VAL A 55 -11.44 7.56 5.54
C VAL A 55 -11.50 6.57 6.72
N THR A 56 -12.06 5.38 6.52
CA THR A 56 -12.17 4.36 7.57
C THR A 56 -10.80 3.86 8.00
N ILE A 57 -9.89 3.62 7.04
CA ILE A 57 -8.53 3.14 7.29
C ILE A 57 -7.75 4.17 8.11
N HIS A 58 -7.75 5.44 7.71
CA HIS A 58 -7.07 6.49 8.49
C HIS A 58 -7.63 6.62 9.91
N ARG A 59 -8.96 6.71 10.07
CA ARG A 59 -9.60 6.81 11.38
C ARG A 59 -9.26 5.63 12.30
N THR A 60 -9.15 4.43 11.74
CA THR A 60 -8.79 3.22 12.47
C THR A 60 -7.40 3.38 13.08
N TYR A 61 -6.41 3.77 12.28
CA TYR A 61 -5.03 3.91 12.74
C TYR A 61 -4.84 5.10 13.68
N GLU A 62 -5.47 6.24 13.39
CA GLU A 62 -5.47 7.42 14.28
C GLU A 62 -6.04 7.12 15.66
N SER A 63 -7.06 6.26 15.74
CA SER A 63 -7.65 5.81 17.00
C SER A 63 -6.81 4.76 17.74
N GLY A 64 -5.63 4.40 17.21
CA GLY A 64 -4.81 3.34 17.76
C GLY A 64 -5.43 1.95 17.62
N HIS A 65 -6.32 1.75 16.65
CA HIS A 65 -6.78 0.43 16.22
C HIS A 65 -5.96 -0.05 15.02
N TRP A 66 -6.15 -1.31 14.64
CA TRP A 66 -5.41 -1.92 13.55
C TRP A 66 -6.27 -2.59 12.49
N ASN A 67 -7.42 -3.11 12.90
CA ASN A 67 -8.34 -3.78 12.01
C ASN A 67 -9.26 -2.73 11.39
N THR A 68 -9.09 -2.49 10.11
CA THR A 68 -9.85 -1.52 9.31
C THR A 68 -11.19 -2.07 8.83
N ASN A 69 -11.41 -3.38 8.99
CA ASN A 69 -12.52 -4.13 8.43
C ASN A 69 -12.66 -3.92 6.92
N THR A 70 -11.53 -3.82 6.22
CA THR A 70 -11.54 -3.68 4.76
C THR A 70 -12.11 -4.97 4.16
N SER A 71 -13.10 -4.82 3.29
CA SER A 71 -13.77 -5.94 2.63
C SER A 71 -14.19 -5.55 1.21
N GLY A 72 -14.38 -6.56 0.36
CA GLY A 72 -14.76 -6.39 -1.03
C GLY A 72 -14.10 -7.43 -1.94
N ALA A 73 -14.01 -7.12 -3.24
CA ALA A 73 -13.38 -7.98 -4.24
C ALA A 73 -11.94 -7.54 -4.56
N ASN A 74 -11.21 -8.38 -5.31
CA ASN A 74 -9.86 -8.07 -5.81
C ASN A 74 -8.90 -7.68 -4.68
N GLN A 75 -8.28 -6.49 -4.73
CA GLN A 75 -7.35 -6.05 -3.68
C GLN A 75 -8.01 -5.95 -2.30
N ALA A 76 -9.29 -5.59 -2.22
CA ALA A 76 -9.99 -5.51 -0.94
C ALA A 76 -10.10 -6.89 -0.27
N ALA A 77 -10.27 -7.96 -1.07
CA ALA A 77 -10.25 -9.33 -0.56
C ALA A 77 -8.87 -9.72 -0.03
N VAL A 78 -7.79 -9.22 -0.64
CA VAL A 78 -6.41 -9.44 -0.16
C VAL A 78 -6.18 -8.72 1.17
N MET A 79 -6.63 -7.47 1.30
CA MET A 79 -6.56 -6.73 2.57
C MET A 79 -7.36 -7.42 3.67
N GLN A 80 -8.56 -7.88 3.36
CA GLN A 80 -9.39 -8.65 4.30
C GLN A 80 -8.69 -9.94 4.77
N ALA A 81 -8.09 -10.68 3.83
CA ALA A 81 -7.36 -11.90 4.16
C ALA A 81 -6.11 -11.60 5.02
N MET A 82 -5.40 -10.52 4.72
CA MET A 82 -4.26 -10.05 5.50
C MET A 82 -4.68 -9.69 6.94
N GLU A 83 -5.77 -8.94 7.12
CA GLU A 83 -6.29 -8.59 8.45
C GLU A 83 -6.76 -9.82 9.23
N SER A 84 -7.40 -10.78 8.57
CA SER A 84 -7.79 -12.06 9.19
C SER A 84 -6.57 -12.86 9.68
N LEU A 85 -5.52 -12.94 8.87
CA LEU A 85 -4.25 -13.58 9.23
C LEU A 85 -3.55 -12.88 10.40
N MET A 86 -3.58 -11.54 10.43
CA MET A 86 -3.10 -10.75 11.57
C MET A 86 -3.98 -10.91 12.81
N GLY A 87 -5.29 -11.15 12.66
CA GLY A 87 -6.19 -11.46 13.79
C GLY A 87 -5.87 -12.78 14.49
N GLY A 88 -5.13 -13.68 13.82
CA GLY A 88 -4.75 -14.99 14.34
C GLY A 88 -3.24 -15.19 14.40
N LYS A 89 -2.72 -16.01 13.48
CA LYS A 89 -1.32 -16.51 13.48
C LYS A 89 -0.27 -15.40 13.49
N TYR A 90 -0.57 -14.25 12.88
CA TYR A 90 0.38 -13.15 12.71
C TYR A 90 0.02 -11.94 13.57
N SER A 91 -0.50 -12.16 14.78
CA SER A 91 -0.94 -11.11 15.70
C SER A 91 0.16 -10.12 16.12
N THR A 92 1.42 -10.53 16.08
CA THR A 92 2.56 -9.63 16.33
C THR A 92 2.70 -8.53 15.27
N LEU A 93 2.05 -8.66 14.11
CA LEU A 93 2.06 -7.66 13.05
C LEU A 93 0.93 -6.62 13.19
N GLN A 94 -0.02 -6.78 14.11
CA GLN A 94 -1.22 -5.93 14.24
C GLN A 94 -0.94 -4.44 14.42
N ARG A 95 0.29 -3.95 14.60
CA ARG A 95 0.59 -2.50 14.57
C ARG A 95 1.83 -2.16 13.76
N ARG A 96 2.33 -3.14 13.01
CA ARG A 96 3.59 -3.08 12.26
C ARG A 96 3.39 -3.47 10.80
N LEU A 97 2.20 -3.89 10.42
CA LEU A 97 1.77 -4.05 9.03
C LEU A 97 0.46 -3.28 8.84
N GLN A 98 0.46 -2.31 7.94
CA GLN A 98 -0.69 -1.43 7.67
C GLN A 98 -1.06 -1.35 6.19
N ILE A 99 -2.27 -0.88 5.92
CA ILE A 99 -2.74 -0.54 4.58
C ILE A 99 -2.41 0.93 4.33
N ALA A 100 -1.79 1.24 3.19
CA ALA A 100 -1.64 2.60 2.69
C ALA A 100 -2.67 2.83 1.57
N PRO A 101 -3.87 3.36 1.89
CA PRO A 101 -4.93 3.53 0.89
C PRO A 101 -4.59 4.65 -0.08
N ILE A 102 -5.01 4.50 -1.34
CA ILE A 102 -5.05 5.56 -2.33
C ILE A 102 -6.44 5.58 -2.94
N THR A 103 -7.10 6.73 -2.87
CA THR A 103 -8.49 6.93 -3.29
C THR A 103 -8.58 7.00 -4.81
N THR A 104 -9.11 5.94 -5.42
CA THR A 104 -9.11 5.77 -6.88
C THR A 104 -10.48 5.86 -7.53
N MET A 105 -11.55 5.86 -6.75
CA MET A 105 -12.91 5.97 -7.28
C MET A 105 -13.36 7.43 -7.33
N THR A 106 -14.03 7.79 -8.42
CA THR A 106 -14.66 9.10 -8.59
C THR A 106 -15.95 9.18 -7.76
N TYR A 107 -16.09 10.22 -6.95
CA TYR A 107 -17.29 10.51 -6.15
C TYR A 107 -17.83 11.90 -6.49
N SER A 108 -19.13 12.10 -6.27
CA SER A 108 -19.78 13.40 -6.39
C SER A 108 -19.36 14.37 -5.26
N ASP A 109 -18.93 13.83 -4.13
CA ASP A 109 -18.45 14.58 -2.97
C ASP A 109 -17.35 13.77 -2.26
N TYR A 110 -16.30 14.47 -1.86
CA TYR A 110 -15.22 13.95 -1.02
C TYR A 110 -15.19 14.67 0.35
N GLY A 111 -16.35 14.98 0.92
CA GLY A 111 -16.46 15.77 2.14
C GLY A 111 -15.99 17.21 1.93
N GLY A 112 -16.34 17.81 0.78
CA GLY A 112 -15.96 19.18 0.41
C GLY A 112 -14.57 19.34 -0.21
N ARG A 113 -13.84 18.24 -0.45
CA ARG A 113 -12.53 18.22 -1.13
C ARG A 113 -12.68 17.81 -2.61
N THR A 114 -11.69 18.13 -3.42
CA THR A 114 -11.57 17.59 -4.78
C THR A 114 -10.91 16.19 -4.74
N HIS A 115 -11.10 15.39 -5.80
CA HIS A 115 -10.41 14.09 -5.91
C HIS A 115 -8.89 14.25 -5.86
N GLN A 116 -8.35 15.29 -6.51
CA GLN A 116 -6.93 15.62 -6.45
C GLN A 116 -6.47 15.88 -5.02
N GLN A 117 -7.17 16.73 -4.26
CA GLN A 117 -6.81 17.03 -2.87
C GLN A 117 -6.82 15.78 -1.98
N VAL A 118 -7.75 14.86 -2.21
CA VAL A 118 -7.78 13.58 -1.46
C VAL A 118 -6.58 12.73 -1.81
N VAL A 119 -6.28 12.56 -3.10
CA VAL A 119 -5.14 11.76 -3.56
C VAL A 119 -3.80 12.34 -3.11
N GLU A 120 -3.66 13.67 -3.10
CA GLU A 120 -2.49 14.34 -2.52
C GLU A 120 -2.35 13.99 -1.03
N SER A 121 -3.45 14.02 -0.26
CA SER A 121 -3.48 13.58 1.14
C SER A 121 -3.04 12.13 1.33
N ASP A 122 -3.51 11.24 0.46
CA ASP A 122 -3.19 9.81 0.50
C ASP A 122 -1.69 9.58 0.22
N LEU A 123 -1.13 10.32 -0.74
CA LEU A 123 0.30 10.30 -1.07
C LEU A 123 1.17 10.96 0.01
N GLU A 124 0.67 12.00 0.68
CA GLU A 124 1.31 12.62 1.85
C GLU A 124 1.37 11.65 3.02
N TYR A 125 0.33 10.84 3.24
CA TYR A 125 0.36 9.79 4.26
C TYR A 125 1.44 8.73 3.97
N ILE A 126 1.56 8.30 2.72
CA ILE A 126 2.64 7.37 2.31
C ILE A 126 4.01 8.00 2.57
N LYS A 127 4.19 9.28 2.21
CA LYS A 127 5.43 10.01 2.50
C LYS A 127 5.71 10.08 4.00
N PHE A 128 4.69 10.38 4.80
CA PHE A 128 4.80 10.43 6.25
C PHE A 128 5.29 9.09 6.82
N LEU A 129 4.74 7.96 6.37
CA LEU A 129 5.22 6.64 6.78
C LEU A 129 6.70 6.44 6.45
N LEU A 130 7.11 6.76 5.22
CA LEU A 130 8.50 6.68 4.78
C LEU A 130 9.43 7.58 5.62
N ASP A 131 9.00 8.80 5.93
CA ASP A 131 9.75 9.74 6.80
C ASP A 131 9.90 9.20 8.23
N GLN A 132 8.90 8.46 8.72
CA GLN A 132 8.95 7.77 10.03
C GLN A 132 9.78 6.48 10.02
N GLY A 133 10.43 6.15 8.91
CA GLY A 133 11.25 4.94 8.81
C GLY A 133 10.49 3.69 8.36
N TRP A 134 9.18 3.78 8.09
CA TRP A 134 8.40 2.61 7.67
C TRP A 134 8.69 2.27 6.21
N ASP A 135 8.78 0.98 5.92
CA ASP A 135 8.89 0.52 4.55
C ASP A 135 7.52 0.44 3.87
N VAL A 136 7.46 0.80 2.60
CA VAL A 136 6.22 0.78 1.82
C VAL A 136 6.37 -0.19 0.65
N LEU A 137 5.56 -1.23 0.65
CA LEU A 137 5.37 -2.14 -0.48
C LEU A 137 4.43 -1.45 -1.47
N ALA A 138 4.99 -0.90 -2.55
CA ALA A 138 4.21 -0.36 -3.64
C ALA A 138 3.81 -1.49 -4.59
N TRP A 139 2.53 -1.87 -4.53
CA TRP A 139 1.99 -3.02 -5.24
C TRP A 139 2.14 -2.84 -6.75
N GLN A 140 2.83 -3.77 -7.40
CA GLN A 140 2.84 -3.97 -8.85
C GLN A 140 2.28 -5.35 -9.22
N ASN A 141 1.65 -5.47 -10.38
CA ASN A 141 1.23 -6.76 -10.91
C ASN A 141 1.44 -6.81 -12.43
N GLN A 142 1.18 -7.98 -13.02
CA GLN A 142 1.37 -8.24 -14.45
C GLN A 142 0.66 -7.28 -15.41
N SER A 143 -0.39 -6.55 -14.97
CA SER A 143 -1.07 -5.55 -15.81
C SER A 143 -0.67 -4.12 -15.50
N SER A 144 0.08 -3.86 -14.42
CA SER A 144 0.47 -2.51 -14.02
C SER A 144 1.89 -2.16 -14.44
N ILE A 145 2.80 -3.12 -14.54
CA ILE A 145 4.22 -2.88 -14.86
C ILE A 145 4.36 -2.12 -16.19
N PRO A 146 5.16 -1.04 -16.23
CA PRO A 146 6.12 -0.59 -15.22
C PRO A 146 5.56 0.24 -14.06
N GLY A 147 4.27 0.56 -14.06
CA GLY A 147 3.59 1.30 -12.98
C GLY A 147 3.04 0.42 -11.84
N TYR A 148 2.32 1.08 -10.94
CA TYR A 148 1.72 0.51 -9.73
C TYR A 148 0.26 0.11 -9.94
N ALA A 149 -0.16 -0.95 -9.26
CA ALA A 149 -1.49 -1.52 -9.30
C ALA A 149 -2.51 -0.67 -8.52
N ILE A 150 -2.68 0.59 -8.92
CA ILE A 150 -3.58 1.57 -8.33
C ILE A 150 -4.52 2.08 -9.43
N GLY A 151 -5.84 1.93 -9.24
CA GLY A 151 -6.87 2.43 -10.16
C GLY A 151 -7.29 1.48 -11.30
N GLY A 152 -6.76 0.25 -11.35
CA GLY A 152 -6.89 -0.64 -12.52
C GLY A 152 -8.10 -1.59 -12.58
N GLY A 153 -9.02 -1.57 -11.61
CA GLY A 153 -10.00 -2.67 -11.45
C GLY A 153 -11.43 -2.42 -11.92
N ILE A 154 -12.03 -1.26 -11.56
CA ILE A 154 -13.50 -1.08 -11.61
C ILE A 154 -13.93 0.32 -12.06
N ALA A 155 -13.14 1.37 -11.80
CA ALA A 155 -13.48 2.75 -12.17
C ALA A 155 -12.38 3.36 -13.04
N THR A 156 -12.76 4.05 -14.12
CA THR A 156 -11.83 4.81 -14.94
C THR A 156 -11.35 6.01 -14.13
N LEU A 157 -10.16 5.89 -13.55
CA LEU A 157 -9.49 6.99 -12.87
C LEU A 157 -9.17 8.10 -13.89
N PRO A 158 -9.49 9.38 -13.60
CA PRO A 158 -9.12 10.48 -14.49
C PRO A 158 -7.61 10.48 -14.77
N ARG A 159 -7.21 10.74 -16.02
CA ARG A 159 -5.82 10.62 -16.46
C ARG A 159 -4.86 11.47 -15.61
N GLU A 160 -5.27 12.67 -15.23
CA GLU A 160 -4.51 13.57 -14.38
C GLU A 160 -4.25 12.98 -12.99
N ILE A 161 -5.26 12.38 -12.37
CA ILE A 161 -5.14 11.71 -11.06
C ILE A 161 -4.27 10.46 -11.17
N ASN A 162 -4.46 9.66 -12.22
CA ASN A 162 -3.60 8.51 -12.46
C ASN A 162 -2.14 8.93 -12.66
N THR A 163 -1.90 10.00 -13.43
CA THR A 163 -0.54 10.52 -13.65
C THR A 163 0.07 11.00 -12.34
N LEU A 164 -0.68 11.75 -11.52
CA LEU A 164 -0.25 12.20 -10.20
C LEU A 164 0.19 11.03 -9.32
N ILE A 165 -0.64 9.99 -9.19
CA ILE A 165 -0.33 8.80 -8.38
C ILE A 165 0.93 8.11 -8.90
N GLN A 166 0.96 7.76 -10.18
CA GLN A 166 2.04 6.95 -10.76
C GLN A 166 3.38 7.69 -10.71
N THR A 167 3.39 8.99 -11.04
CA THR A 167 4.62 9.80 -11.01
C THR A 167 5.10 10.05 -9.59
N THR A 168 4.20 10.28 -8.64
CA THR A 168 4.59 10.52 -7.23
C THR A 168 5.15 9.26 -6.59
N LEU A 169 4.50 8.10 -6.76
CA LEU A 169 5.02 6.84 -6.24
C LEU A 169 6.37 6.46 -6.89
N ALA A 170 6.52 6.70 -8.19
CA ALA A 170 7.80 6.47 -8.87
C ALA A 170 8.90 7.41 -8.35
N LYS A 171 8.56 8.67 -8.06
CA LYS A 171 9.48 9.61 -7.42
C LYS A 171 9.88 9.14 -6.03
N TYR A 172 8.92 8.73 -5.19
CA TYR A 172 9.22 8.18 -3.87
C TYR A 172 10.10 6.93 -3.95
N ALA A 173 9.88 6.05 -4.94
CA ALA A 173 10.74 4.89 -5.16
C ALA A 173 12.20 5.26 -5.46
N ILE A 174 12.46 6.44 -6.03
CA ILE A 174 13.82 6.95 -6.30
C ILE A 174 14.38 7.64 -5.06
N ASP A 175 13.63 8.60 -4.52
CA ASP A 175 14.06 9.45 -3.40
C ASP A 175 14.35 8.61 -2.16
N TYR A 176 13.52 7.61 -1.86
CA TYR A 176 13.65 6.77 -0.67
C TYR A 176 14.45 5.46 -0.90
N ALA A 177 14.89 5.17 -2.13
CA ALA A 177 15.84 4.09 -2.39
C ALA A 177 17.30 4.56 -2.42
N SER A 178 17.55 5.81 -2.83
CA SER A 178 18.90 6.36 -3.01
C SER A 178 19.62 6.66 -1.70
N ASP A 179 18.90 7.07 -0.65
CA ASP A 179 19.49 7.37 0.65
C ASP A 179 19.93 6.10 1.42
N ALA A 180 19.25 4.96 1.21
CA ALA A 180 19.64 3.68 1.81
C ALA A 180 21.01 3.16 1.31
N LEU A 181 21.44 3.57 0.10
CA LEU A 181 22.75 3.25 -0.46
C LEU A 181 23.84 4.23 0.01
N SER A 182 23.47 5.44 0.43
CA SER A 182 24.41 6.45 0.94
C SER A 182 24.87 6.17 2.37
N GLU A 183 24.00 5.60 3.23
CA GLU A 183 24.34 5.23 4.61
C GLU A 183 25.27 4.00 4.69
N GLN A 184 25.27 3.12 3.67
CA GLN A 184 26.18 1.97 3.61
C GLN A 184 27.61 2.33 3.16
N GLN A 185 27.85 3.54 2.63
CA GLN A 185 29.19 3.95 2.17
C GLN A 185 30.06 4.62 3.26
N PHE A 186 29.53 4.89 4.45
CA PHE A 186 30.25 5.60 5.53
C PHE A 186 30.50 4.78 6.80
N SER A 187 30.28 3.46 6.78
CA SER A 187 30.68 2.58 7.88
C SER A 187 32.02 1.90 7.57
N PHE A 188 33.12 2.57 7.91
CA PHE A 188 34.48 2.00 8.01
C PHE A 188 34.94 1.99 9.46
#